data_AF-A0A3M1BBT7-F1
#
_entry.id   AF-A0A3M1BBT7-F1
#
_cell.length_a   1.000
_cell.length_b   1.000
_cell.length_c   1.000
_cell.angle_alpha   90.00
_cell.angle_beta   90.00
_cell.angle_gamma   90.00
#
_symmetry.space_group_name_H-M   'P 1'
#
loop_
_entity.id
_entity.type
_entity.pdbx_description
1 polymer ?
#
loop_
_entity_poly.entity_id
_entity_poly.type
_entity_poly.pdbx_seq_one_letter_code
_entity_poly.pdbx_strand_id
1 'polypeptide(L)'
;MLILAAALISGCEAPATLTVVPSPTPESTATPEATSPPQQEEAAIPGAAAKAVDLIAAWVEAGAPESEPFNYTGIDGNTYQGTYAEDIQPLFTQANVWFDGSPPCSSCHFANAENSYHEMDLSSHQGMMSGADALSSPPGVPILGQSEVGATDFNWDASKLKARLRNNRMPPGWEFDITEANRDGPCVNVTPDGVEV
;
A
#
# COMPACT_ATOMS: atom_id res chain seq x y z
N MET A 1 46.54 56.29 9.77
CA MET A 1 45.30 57.09 9.91
C MET A 1 44.38 56.35 10.87
N LEU A 2 43.90 57.06 11.91
CA LEU A 2 42.72 56.88 12.78
C LEU A 2 42.18 55.44 13.04
N ILE A 3 42.19 54.90 14.26
CA ILE A 3 41.39 55.19 15.49
C ILE A 3 40.04 54.43 15.56
N LEU A 4 39.82 53.77 16.72
CA LEU A 4 38.59 53.33 17.42
C LEU A 4 37.57 52.45 16.65
N ALA A 5 37.19 51.25 17.10
CA ALA A 5 36.56 50.83 18.36
C ALA A 5 35.07 51.25 18.54
N ALA A 6 34.26 50.20 18.74
CA ALA A 6 33.10 50.07 19.64
C ALA A 6 31.66 50.33 19.13
N ALA A 7 30.81 49.40 19.60
CA ALA A 7 29.43 49.55 20.11
C ALA A 7 28.23 49.24 19.20
N LEU A 8 27.60 48.10 19.54
CA LEU A 8 26.17 47.77 19.73
C LEU A 8 25.11 48.83 19.39
N ILE A 9 23.94 48.36 18.91
CA ILE A 9 22.52 48.73 19.23
C ILE A 9 21.64 48.08 18.13
N SER A 10 20.86 47.03 18.41
CA SER A 10 19.43 47.06 18.81
C SER A 10 18.50 47.78 17.81
N GLY A 11 17.48 47.09 17.29
CA GLY A 11 16.40 47.73 16.54
C GLY A 11 15.48 46.76 15.80
N CYS A 12 14.39 46.38 16.45
CA CYS A 12 13.20 45.75 15.87
C CYS A 12 12.22 46.88 15.52
N GLU A 13 11.66 46.93 14.31
CA GLU A 13 10.47 47.75 14.04
C GLU A 13 9.68 47.29 12.78
N ALA A 14 8.38 47.15 12.97
CA ALA A 14 7.29 47.11 11.97
C ALA A 14 6.28 48.22 12.39
N PRO A 15 5.15 48.50 11.69
CA PRO A 15 4.74 48.22 10.31
C PRO A 15 4.28 49.52 9.58
N ALA A 16 3.82 49.42 8.33
CA ALA A 16 2.95 50.45 7.74
C ALA A 16 1.80 49.82 6.95
N THR A 17 0.61 50.00 7.51
CA THR A 17 -0.71 49.70 6.93
C THR A 17 -0.96 50.59 5.72
N LEU A 18 -1.42 50.02 4.60
CA LEU A 18 -1.94 50.79 3.48
C LEU A 18 -3.32 50.25 3.08
N THR A 19 -4.26 51.19 3.05
CA THR A 19 -5.70 51.05 2.96
C THR A 19 -6.19 50.62 1.58
N VAL A 20 -7.16 49.71 1.58
CA VAL A 20 -7.94 49.25 0.42
C VAL A 20 -8.90 50.35 -0.04
N VAL A 21 -8.93 50.61 -1.35
CA VAL A 21 -10.01 51.34 -2.04
C VAL A 21 -10.63 50.39 -3.07
N PRO A 22 -11.96 50.17 -3.07
CA PRO A 22 -12.60 49.26 -4.02
C PRO A 22 -12.83 49.93 -5.38
N SER A 23 -12.64 49.18 -6.46
CA SER A 23 -12.92 49.58 -7.84
C SER A 23 -14.08 48.75 -8.42
N PRO A 24 -14.89 49.31 -9.34
CA PRO A 24 -16.20 48.77 -9.69
C PRO A 24 -16.17 47.60 -10.69
N THR A 25 -17.12 46.69 -10.50
CA THR A 25 -17.41 45.49 -11.30
C THR A 25 -17.97 45.83 -12.68
N PRO A 26 -17.50 45.18 -13.76
CA PRO A 26 -18.25 45.10 -15.00
C PRO A 26 -19.15 43.85 -15.01
N GLU A 27 -20.45 44.10 -15.18
CA GLU A 27 -21.49 43.12 -15.47
C GLU A 27 -21.43 42.75 -16.96
N SER A 28 -21.25 41.48 -17.30
CA SER A 28 -21.52 40.98 -18.67
C SER A 28 -21.73 39.47 -18.73
N THR A 29 -23.00 39.14 -18.98
CA THR A 29 -23.53 38.07 -19.83
C THR A 29 -23.33 36.60 -19.41
N ALA A 30 -24.39 36.07 -18.80
CA ALA A 30 -24.60 34.63 -18.57
C ALA A 30 -24.72 33.86 -19.88
N THR A 31 -23.90 32.81 -20.00
CA THR A 31 -24.08 31.73 -20.98
C THR A 31 -24.94 30.64 -20.30
N PRO A 32 -25.96 30.05 -20.95
CA PRO A 32 -26.76 29.01 -20.31
C PRO A 32 -25.89 27.76 -20.08
N GLU A 33 -25.77 27.38 -18.82
CA GLU A 33 -25.11 26.18 -18.34
C GLU A 33 -25.88 24.95 -18.85
N ALA A 34 -25.18 24.10 -19.62
CA ALA A 34 -25.73 22.83 -20.05
C ALA A 34 -25.92 21.95 -18.82
N THR A 35 -27.18 21.68 -18.47
CA THR A 35 -27.56 20.72 -17.43
C THR A 35 -26.93 19.37 -17.75
N SER A 36 -25.92 19.00 -16.96
CA SER A 36 -25.41 17.63 -16.95
C SER A 36 -26.53 16.70 -16.46
N PRO A 37 -26.74 15.53 -17.08
CA PRO A 37 -27.67 14.53 -16.55
C PRO A 37 -27.29 14.16 -15.11
N PRO A 38 -28.25 13.79 -14.25
CA PRO A 38 -27.93 13.35 -12.90
C PRO A 38 -26.97 12.16 -12.98
N GLN A 39 -25.78 12.31 -12.39
CA GLN A 39 -24.95 11.19 -11.99
C GLN A 39 -25.84 10.30 -11.11
N GLN A 40 -26.13 9.10 -11.59
CA GLN A 40 -26.69 8.07 -10.75
C GLN A 40 -25.64 7.79 -9.69
N GLU A 41 -25.89 8.29 -8.49
CA GLU A 41 -25.18 7.93 -7.28
C GLU A 41 -25.47 6.44 -7.08
N GLU A 42 -24.58 5.61 -7.61
CA GLU A 42 -24.56 4.18 -7.39
C GLU A 42 -24.52 3.99 -5.89
N ALA A 43 -25.63 3.47 -5.34
CA ALA A 43 -25.84 3.42 -3.90
C ALA A 43 -24.64 2.69 -3.28
N ALA A 44 -23.81 3.43 -2.55
CA ALA A 44 -22.68 2.87 -1.84
C ALA A 44 -23.19 1.69 -1.01
N ILE A 45 -22.71 0.49 -1.33
CA ILE A 45 -22.99 -0.69 -0.51
C ILE A 45 -22.41 -0.34 0.87
N PRO A 46 -23.23 -0.28 1.94
CA PRO A 46 -22.71 0.09 3.25
C PRO A 46 -21.72 -1.00 3.69
N GLY A 47 -20.42 -0.68 3.68
CA GLY A 47 -19.35 -1.54 4.19
C GLY A 47 -19.12 -1.34 5.69
N ALA A 48 -18.31 -2.23 6.29
CA ALA A 48 -17.85 -2.09 7.68
C ALA A 48 -16.34 -2.27 7.78
N ALA A 49 -15.77 -1.78 8.88
CA ALA A 49 -14.35 -1.96 9.16
C ALA A 49 -13.99 -3.45 9.26
N ALA A 50 -12.88 -3.83 8.65
CA ALA A 50 -12.29 -5.18 8.71
C ALA A 50 -10.79 -5.08 8.99
N LYS A 51 -10.18 -6.17 9.50
CA LYS A 51 -8.72 -6.27 9.50
C LYS A 51 -8.26 -6.59 8.08
N ALA A 52 -7.30 -5.85 7.54
CA ALA A 52 -6.84 -6.01 6.14
C ALA A 52 -6.48 -7.47 5.79
N VAL A 53 -5.76 -8.16 6.68
CA VAL A 53 -5.40 -9.57 6.49
C VAL A 53 -6.62 -10.50 6.47
N ASP A 54 -7.65 -10.22 7.27
CA ASP A 54 -8.88 -11.02 7.30
C ASP A 54 -9.77 -10.72 6.09
N LEU A 55 -9.74 -9.49 5.59
CA LEU A 55 -10.43 -9.10 4.35
C LEU A 55 -9.81 -9.79 3.13
N ILE A 56 -8.47 -9.81 3.04
CA ILE A 56 -7.76 -10.58 2.01
C ILE A 56 -8.05 -12.08 2.14
N ALA A 57 -8.08 -12.60 3.38
CA ALA A 57 -8.47 -14.00 3.62
C ALA A 57 -9.85 -14.31 3.03
N ALA A 58 -10.84 -13.49 3.33
CA ALA A 58 -12.21 -13.68 2.85
C ALA A 58 -12.29 -13.67 1.32
N TRP A 59 -11.54 -12.77 0.66
CA TRP A 59 -11.45 -12.74 -0.80
C TRP A 59 -10.78 -13.99 -1.38
N VAL A 60 -9.63 -14.42 -0.83
CA VAL A 60 -8.90 -15.62 -1.27
C VAL A 60 -9.75 -16.87 -1.12
N GLU A 61 -10.38 -17.05 0.04
CA GLU A 61 -11.24 -18.21 0.35
C GLU A 61 -12.54 -18.22 -0.47
N ALA A 62 -12.97 -17.07 -1.00
CA ALA A 62 -14.06 -16.97 -1.97
C ALA A 62 -13.65 -17.35 -3.41
N GLY A 63 -12.41 -17.81 -3.61
CA GLY A 63 -11.86 -18.15 -4.93
C GLY A 63 -11.16 -16.98 -5.63
N ALA A 64 -10.82 -15.93 -4.88
CA ALA A 64 -10.15 -14.73 -5.36
C ALA A 64 -10.78 -14.11 -6.63
N PRO A 65 -12.10 -13.85 -6.64
CA PRO A 65 -12.78 -13.31 -7.83
C PRO A 65 -12.25 -11.93 -8.22
N GLU A 66 -12.14 -11.67 -9.54
CA GLU A 66 -11.73 -10.37 -10.07
C GLU A 66 -12.88 -9.36 -10.11
N SER A 67 -14.06 -9.78 -10.56
CA SER A 67 -15.24 -8.92 -10.73
C SER A 67 -16.39 -9.25 -9.79
N GLU A 68 -16.55 -10.52 -9.42
CA GLU A 68 -17.68 -10.97 -8.61
C GLU A 68 -17.52 -10.52 -7.15
N PRO A 69 -18.62 -10.13 -6.47
CA PRO A 69 -18.59 -9.85 -5.05
C PRO A 69 -18.17 -11.07 -4.22
N PHE A 70 -17.53 -10.82 -3.09
CA PHE A 70 -17.24 -11.82 -2.06
C PHE A 70 -17.78 -11.37 -0.71
N ASN A 71 -18.12 -12.32 0.15
CA ASN A 71 -18.58 -12.04 1.51
C ASN A 71 -17.39 -11.89 2.46
N TYR A 72 -17.44 -10.90 3.35
CA TYR A 72 -16.52 -10.80 4.49
C TYR A 72 -17.30 -10.50 5.78
N THR A 73 -16.67 -10.78 6.93
CA THR A 73 -17.24 -10.46 8.25
C THR A 73 -16.60 -9.17 8.76
N GLY A 74 -17.43 -8.17 9.07
CA GLY A 74 -16.99 -6.92 9.68
C GLY A 74 -16.55 -7.10 11.13
N ILE A 75 -15.82 -6.11 11.68
CA ILE A 75 -15.42 -6.08 13.09
C ILE A 75 -16.64 -6.06 14.03
N ASP A 76 -17.79 -5.61 13.54
CA ASP A 76 -19.06 -5.63 14.25
C ASP A 76 -19.77 -7.00 14.23
N GLY A 77 -19.20 -8.00 13.53
CA GLY A 77 -19.70 -9.36 13.43
C GLY A 77 -20.76 -9.59 12.35
N ASN A 78 -21.15 -8.56 11.60
CA ASN A 78 -22.11 -8.70 10.49
C ASN A 78 -21.40 -9.12 9.20
N THR A 79 -22.16 -9.69 8.26
CA THR A 79 -21.66 -10.04 6.92
C THR A 79 -21.89 -8.89 5.95
N TYR A 80 -20.85 -8.58 5.17
CA TYR A 80 -20.82 -7.54 4.14
C TYR A 80 -20.30 -8.14 2.84
N GLN A 81 -20.51 -7.41 1.74
CA GLN A 81 -19.92 -7.74 0.45
C GLN A 81 -18.83 -6.74 0.10
N GLY A 82 -17.74 -7.24 -0.48
CA GLY A 82 -16.68 -6.45 -1.08
C GLY A 82 -16.40 -6.93 -2.50
N THR A 83 -15.62 -6.14 -3.23
CA THR A 83 -15.12 -6.48 -4.57
C THR A 83 -13.60 -6.33 -4.61
N TYR A 84 -12.96 -7.02 -5.55
CA TYR A 84 -11.51 -6.93 -5.68
C TYR A 84 -11.03 -5.50 -5.99
N ALA A 85 -11.68 -4.82 -6.94
CA ALA A 85 -11.26 -3.49 -7.38
C ALA A 85 -11.35 -2.42 -6.28
N GLU A 86 -12.39 -2.45 -5.46
CA GLU A 86 -12.65 -1.41 -4.45
C GLU A 86 -12.09 -1.75 -3.07
N ASP A 87 -12.06 -3.03 -2.68
CA ASP A 87 -11.78 -3.42 -1.28
C ASP A 87 -10.45 -4.17 -1.11
N ILE A 88 -9.93 -4.80 -2.18
CA ILE A 88 -8.69 -5.59 -2.11
C ILE A 88 -7.53 -4.87 -2.77
N GLN A 89 -7.69 -4.41 -4.00
CA GLN A 89 -6.61 -3.81 -4.77
C GLN A 89 -6.01 -2.54 -4.13
N PRO A 90 -6.80 -1.68 -3.48
CA PRO A 90 -6.28 -0.55 -2.73
C PRO A 90 -5.32 -0.93 -1.60
N LEU A 91 -5.46 -2.11 -0.99
CA LEU A 91 -4.56 -2.59 0.06
C LEU A 91 -3.13 -2.76 -0.42
N PHE A 92 -2.93 -2.96 -1.72
CA PHE A 92 -1.62 -3.17 -2.34
C PHE A 92 -1.11 -1.95 -3.11
N THR A 93 -2.00 -1.06 -3.53
CA THR A 93 -1.66 0.05 -4.45
C THR A 93 -1.70 1.43 -3.81
N GLN A 94 -2.34 1.58 -2.64
CA GLN A 94 -2.39 2.86 -1.94
C GLN A 94 -1.35 2.93 -0.82
N ALA A 95 -0.71 4.10 -0.71
CA ALA A 95 0.16 4.41 0.41
C ALA A 95 -0.65 4.59 1.70
N ASN A 96 0.02 4.49 2.85
CA ASN A 96 -0.52 4.73 4.19
C ASN A 96 -1.64 3.77 4.66
N VAL A 97 -1.98 2.72 3.90
CA VAL A 97 -3.04 1.76 4.27
C VAL A 97 -2.63 0.86 5.43
N TRP A 98 -1.38 0.41 5.46
CA TRP A 98 -0.89 -0.53 6.47
C TRP A 98 -0.44 0.17 7.75
N PHE A 99 0.20 1.33 7.60
CA PHE A 99 0.56 2.26 8.67
C PHE A 99 0.88 3.64 8.08
N ASP A 100 0.87 4.68 8.89
CA ASP A 100 1.21 6.04 8.43
C ASP A 100 2.63 6.10 7.86
N GLY A 101 2.76 6.54 6.61
CA GLY A 101 4.01 6.54 5.86
C GLY A 101 4.36 5.24 5.13
N SER A 102 3.51 4.20 5.18
CA SER A 102 3.78 2.94 4.46
C SER A 102 3.75 3.16 2.95
N PRO A 103 4.76 2.75 2.16
CA PRO A 103 4.66 2.77 0.71
C PRO A 103 3.61 1.75 0.24
N PRO A 104 3.01 1.94 -0.95
CA PRO A 104 2.18 0.91 -1.54
C PRO A 104 3.03 -0.32 -1.88
N CYS A 105 2.50 -1.52 -1.74
CA CYS A 105 3.21 -2.76 -2.10
C CYS A 105 3.66 -2.73 -3.57
N SER A 106 2.83 -2.13 -4.43
CA SER A 106 3.13 -1.94 -5.85
C SER A 106 4.32 -1.02 -6.13
N SER A 107 4.87 -0.27 -5.17
CA SER A 107 6.10 0.51 -5.45
C SER A 107 7.31 -0.39 -5.68
N CYS A 108 7.31 -1.59 -5.12
CA CYS A 108 8.38 -2.57 -5.25
C CYS A 108 7.95 -3.82 -6.03
N HIS A 109 6.64 -4.11 -6.08
CA HIS A 109 6.05 -5.26 -6.75
C HIS A 109 5.02 -4.82 -7.80
N PHE A 110 5.49 -4.32 -8.95
CA PHE A 110 4.66 -3.63 -9.96
C PHE A 110 4.50 -4.39 -11.29
N ALA A 111 5.27 -5.47 -11.50
CA ALA A 111 5.25 -6.24 -12.74
C ALA A 111 5.88 -7.62 -12.53
N ASN A 112 5.50 -8.61 -13.35
CA ASN A 112 6.27 -9.84 -13.49
C ASN A 112 7.50 -9.59 -14.40
N ALA A 113 8.45 -8.79 -13.90
CA ALA A 113 9.64 -8.33 -14.60
C ALA A 113 10.86 -8.33 -13.68
N GLU A 114 12.07 -8.45 -14.25
CA GLU A 114 13.34 -8.57 -13.51
C GLU A 114 13.62 -7.40 -12.54
N ASN A 115 13.06 -6.22 -12.80
CA ASN A 115 13.24 -5.03 -11.97
C ASN A 115 12.18 -4.87 -10.87
N SER A 116 11.17 -5.74 -10.84
CA SER A 116 10.21 -5.87 -9.76
C SER A 116 10.76 -6.90 -8.77
N TYR A 117 10.74 -6.60 -7.47
CA TYR A 117 11.27 -7.54 -6.49
C TYR A 117 10.51 -8.86 -6.56
N HIS A 118 11.27 -9.95 -6.65
CA HIS A 118 10.73 -11.30 -6.83
C HIS A 118 9.85 -11.44 -8.09
N GLU A 119 10.09 -10.64 -9.14
CA GLU A 119 9.34 -10.70 -10.41
C GLU A 119 7.82 -10.78 -10.16
N MET A 120 7.35 -10.04 -9.17
CA MET A 120 5.98 -10.12 -8.64
C MET A 120 5.21 -8.85 -8.97
N ASP A 121 3.96 -9.00 -9.38
CA ASP A 121 3.04 -7.90 -9.63
C ASP A 121 1.87 -7.92 -8.63
N LEU A 122 1.81 -6.91 -7.76
CA LEU A 122 0.69 -6.68 -6.85
C LEU A 122 -0.20 -5.50 -7.32
N SER A 123 0.07 -4.96 -8.52
CA SER A 123 -0.67 -3.84 -9.12
C SER A 123 -1.90 -4.27 -9.92
N SER A 124 -2.08 -5.57 -10.14
CA SER A 124 -3.20 -6.15 -10.90
C SER A 124 -3.65 -7.52 -10.37
N HIS A 125 -4.86 -7.94 -10.74
CA HIS A 125 -5.41 -9.25 -10.34
C HIS A 125 -4.61 -10.37 -10.99
N GLN A 126 -4.41 -10.23 -12.30
CA GLN A 126 -3.59 -11.13 -13.10
C GLN A 126 -2.17 -11.27 -12.54
N GLY A 127 -1.57 -10.17 -12.08
CA GLY A 127 -0.26 -10.16 -11.43
C GLY A 127 -0.23 -11.04 -10.17
N MET A 128 -1.21 -10.86 -9.28
CA MET A 128 -1.34 -11.67 -8.07
C MET A 128 -1.58 -13.15 -8.38
N MET A 129 -2.33 -13.47 -9.44
CA MET A 129 -2.54 -14.86 -9.88
C MET A 129 -1.29 -15.49 -10.51
N SER A 130 -0.44 -14.68 -11.14
CA SER A 130 0.82 -15.12 -11.73
C SER A 130 1.89 -15.41 -10.67
N GLY A 131 1.77 -14.80 -9.49
CA GLY A 131 2.67 -15.04 -8.37
C GLY A 131 4.03 -14.34 -8.52
N ALA A 132 5.05 -14.94 -7.93
CA ALA A 132 6.42 -14.43 -7.90
C ALA A 132 7.37 -15.31 -8.73
N ASP A 133 8.59 -14.81 -8.99
CA ASP A 133 9.72 -15.52 -9.60
C ASP A 133 9.38 -16.19 -10.95
N ALA A 134 8.44 -15.62 -11.71
CA ALA A 134 7.88 -16.23 -12.92
C ALA A 134 8.87 -16.33 -14.10
N LEU A 135 9.90 -15.49 -14.13
CA LEU A 135 10.93 -15.48 -15.19
C LEU A 135 12.15 -16.30 -14.75
N SER A 136 12.60 -16.10 -13.52
CA SER A 136 13.78 -16.74 -12.93
C SER A 136 13.53 -18.21 -12.56
N SER A 137 12.30 -18.57 -12.20
CA SER A 137 11.91 -19.95 -11.83
C SER A 137 10.52 -20.33 -12.36
N PRO A 138 10.35 -20.52 -13.69
CA PRO A 138 9.04 -20.86 -14.29
C PRO A 138 8.41 -22.14 -13.72
N PRO A 139 7.06 -22.20 -13.52
CA PRO A 139 6.07 -21.16 -13.86
C PRO A 139 5.98 -20.01 -12.84
N GLY A 140 6.83 -20.00 -11.82
CA GLY A 140 6.81 -19.06 -10.70
C GLY A 140 6.36 -19.74 -9.41
N VAL A 141 6.04 -18.91 -8.43
CA VAL A 141 5.68 -19.30 -7.08
C VAL A 141 4.31 -18.71 -6.72
N PRO A 142 3.30 -19.53 -6.42
CA PRO A 142 1.98 -19.03 -6.04
C PRO A 142 2.06 -18.31 -4.69
N ILE A 143 1.37 -17.18 -4.58
CA ILE A 143 1.40 -16.33 -3.38
C ILE A 143 0.11 -16.41 -2.55
N LEU A 144 -0.99 -16.86 -3.14
CA LEU A 144 -2.32 -16.95 -2.50
C LEU A 144 -2.63 -18.33 -1.90
N GLY A 145 -1.63 -19.23 -1.86
CA GLY A 145 -1.76 -20.57 -1.26
C GLY A 145 -2.28 -21.65 -2.19
N GLN A 146 -2.28 -21.39 -3.50
CA GLN A 146 -2.55 -22.37 -4.54
C GLN A 146 -1.47 -23.47 -4.56
N SER A 147 -1.79 -24.68 -5.02
CA SER A 147 -0.79 -25.76 -5.15
C SER A 147 0.31 -25.43 -6.16
N GLU A 148 -0.06 -24.70 -7.22
CA GLU A 148 0.82 -24.25 -8.30
C GLU A 148 0.26 -22.96 -8.93
N VAL A 149 1.09 -22.25 -9.68
CA VAL A 149 0.65 -21.04 -10.41
C VAL A 149 -0.49 -21.40 -11.37
N GLY A 150 -1.58 -20.64 -11.32
CA GLY A 150 -2.77 -20.85 -12.16
C GLY A 150 -3.80 -21.86 -11.62
N ALA A 151 -3.49 -22.57 -10.53
CA ALA A 151 -4.48 -23.39 -9.84
C ALA A 151 -5.51 -22.51 -9.09
N THR A 152 -6.69 -23.06 -8.83
CA THR A 152 -7.81 -22.40 -8.16
C THR A 152 -8.12 -23.00 -6.79
N ASP A 153 -7.20 -23.81 -6.25
CA ASP A 153 -7.29 -24.48 -4.95
C ASP A 153 -6.73 -23.61 -3.82
N PHE A 154 -7.18 -22.37 -3.75
CA PHE A 154 -6.70 -21.37 -2.81
C PHE A 154 -6.80 -21.86 -1.35
N ASN A 155 -5.77 -21.56 -0.56
CA ASN A 155 -5.71 -21.85 0.86
C ASN A 155 -4.94 -20.74 1.56
N TRP A 156 -5.66 -19.81 2.21
CA TRP A 156 -5.03 -18.65 2.82
C TRP A 156 -4.07 -19.03 3.95
N ASP A 157 -4.32 -20.13 4.67
CA ASP A 157 -3.41 -20.60 5.72
C ASP A 157 -2.05 -21.08 5.18
N ALA A 158 -2.03 -21.57 3.94
CA ALA A 158 -0.81 -21.96 3.23
C ALA A 158 -0.18 -20.80 2.41
N SER A 159 -0.80 -19.62 2.40
CA SER A 159 -0.35 -18.48 1.58
C SER A 159 0.99 -17.92 2.03
N LYS A 160 1.90 -17.72 1.05
CA LYS A 160 3.14 -16.97 1.25
C LYS A 160 2.87 -15.48 1.54
N LEU A 161 1.85 -14.91 0.90
CA LEU A 161 1.43 -13.53 1.16
C LEU A 161 0.99 -13.35 2.62
N LYS A 162 0.16 -14.26 3.17
CA LYS A 162 -0.21 -14.24 4.58
C LYS A 162 1.02 -14.27 5.49
N ALA A 163 1.97 -15.17 5.21
CA ALA A 163 3.19 -15.27 5.99
C ALA A 163 3.97 -13.95 6.01
N ARG A 164 4.06 -13.23 4.88
CA ARG A 164 4.72 -11.92 4.80
C ARG A 164 3.96 -10.80 5.53
N LEU A 165 2.62 -10.85 5.54
CA LEU A 165 1.80 -9.81 6.17
C LEU A 165 1.65 -9.97 7.70
N ARG A 166 1.82 -11.20 8.24
CA ARG A 166 1.54 -11.49 9.66
C ARG A 166 2.73 -11.95 10.48
N ASN A 167 3.68 -12.65 9.86
CA ASN A 167 4.74 -13.29 10.62
C ASN A 167 5.90 -12.30 10.77
N ASN A 168 5.98 -11.68 11.94
CA ASN A 168 7.12 -10.85 12.29
C ASN A 168 8.41 -11.68 12.17
N ARG A 169 9.40 -11.07 11.52
CA ARG A 169 10.74 -11.62 11.45
C ARG A 169 11.30 -11.83 12.87
N MET A 170 12.05 -12.92 13.05
CA MET A 170 12.69 -13.27 14.31
C MET A 170 14.21 -13.18 14.20
N PRO A 171 14.91 -12.74 15.27
CA PRO A 171 14.35 -12.22 16.52
C PRO A 171 13.60 -10.88 16.32
N PRO A 172 12.69 -10.49 17.23
CA PRO A 172 11.97 -9.23 17.09
C PRO A 172 12.94 -8.05 16.99
N GLY A 173 12.68 -7.16 16.02
CA GLY A 173 13.56 -6.02 15.74
C GLY A 173 14.73 -6.33 14.80
N TRP A 174 14.85 -7.55 14.26
CA TRP A 174 15.83 -7.85 13.24
C TRP A 174 15.62 -6.98 12.00
N GLU A 175 16.70 -6.36 11.53
CA GLU A 175 16.65 -5.32 10.49
C GLU A 175 16.12 -5.84 9.15
N PHE A 176 15.31 -5.02 8.49
CA PHE A 176 14.91 -5.22 7.11
C PHE A 176 16.05 -4.77 6.18
N ASP A 177 16.49 -5.66 5.30
CA ASP A 177 17.39 -5.34 4.21
C ASP A 177 16.65 -5.61 2.90
N ILE A 178 16.49 -4.56 2.08
CA ILE A 178 15.77 -4.64 0.80
C ILE A 178 16.49 -5.52 -0.22
N THR A 179 17.80 -5.71 -0.08
CA THR A 179 18.57 -6.64 -0.93
C THR A 179 18.31 -8.09 -0.55
N GLU A 180 17.63 -8.32 0.57
CA GLU A 180 17.38 -9.62 1.18
C GLU A 180 18.65 -10.39 1.60
N ALA A 181 19.83 -9.77 1.54
CA ALA A 181 21.10 -10.44 1.86
C ALA A 181 21.13 -10.98 3.30
N ASN A 182 20.39 -10.38 4.21
CA ASN A 182 20.31 -10.84 5.59
C ASN A 182 19.17 -11.83 5.83
N ARG A 183 18.30 -12.14 4.85
CA ARG A 183 17.00 -12.85 5.00
C ARG A 183 17.11 -14.19 5.73
N ASP A 184 18.14 -14.96 5.43
CA ASP A 184 18.33 -16.32 5.96
C ASP A 184 19.00 -16.36 7.34
N GLY A 185 19.18 -15.19 7.96
CA GLY A 185 19.88 -15.04 9.24
C GLY A 185 21.38 -14.85 9.04
N PRO A 186 22.14 -14.72 10.14
CA PRO A 186 23.57 -14.52 10.03
C PRO A 186 24.27 -15.83 9.65
N CYS A 187 25.42 -15.72 8.99
CA CYS A 187 26.34 -16.84 8.86
C CYS A 187 26.81 -17.25 10.26
N VAL A 188 26.86 -18.55 10.53
CA VAL A 188 27.32 -19.08 11.81
C VAL A 188 28.42 -20.13 11.62
N ASN A 189 29.38 -20.14 12.53
CA ASN A 189 30.39 -21.17 12.66
C ASN A 189 29.94 -22.19 13.70
N VAL A 190 29.84 -23.45 13.29
CA VAL A 190 29.51 -24.57 14.17
C VAL A 190 30.81 -25.23 14.61
N THR A 191 31.10 -25.19 15.91
CA THR A 191 32.30 -25.79 16.51
C THR A 191 31.89 -26.86 17.54
N PRO A 192 32.82 -27.71 18.02
CA PRO A 192 32.53 -28.64 19.11
C PRO A 192 32.06 -27.95 20.40
N ASP A 193 32.39 -26.68 20.60
CA ASP A 193 32.11 -25.91 21.82
C ASP A 193 30.86 -25.02 21.71
N GLY A 194 30.24 -24.92 20.52
CA GLY A 194 29.01 -24.16 20.32
C GLY A 194 28.80 -23.60 18.92
N VAL A 195 27.91 -22.60 18.83
CA VAL A 195 27.61 -21.84 17.60
C VAL A 195 28.02 -20.40 17.82
N GLU A 196 28.87 -19.89 16.94
CA GLU A 196 29.34 -18.50 16.95
C GLU A 196 28.90 -17.81 15.65
N VAL A 197 28.69 -16.49 15.71
CA VAL A 197 28.32 -15.66 14.55
C VAL A 197 29.54 -14.91 14.06
#